data_AF-A0A961AKT0-F1
#
_entry.id   AF-A0A961AKT0-F1
#
_cell.length_a   1.000
_cell.length_b   1.000
_cell.length_c   1.000
_cell.angle_alpha   90.00
_cell.angle_beta   90.00
_cell.angle_gamma   90.00
#
_symmetry.space_group_name_H-M   'P 1'
#
loop_
_entity.id
_entity.type
_entity.pdbx_description
1 polymer ?
#
loop_
_entity_poly.entity_id
_entity_poly.type
_entity_poly.pdbx_seq_one_letter_code
_entity_poly.pdbx_strand_id
1 'polypeptide(L)'
;GHLRSLYSKGYVEQLEAQMREWRRQGQETAVQVRLKSYTDRMADLSRYVKEVKERFSRWYNKRHERKGTLWMDRFKSVLIEGRSGRNEREVDRIDVVKEVAAYIDLNPVRAGLVRDSRDYPWCGYGEAMGEGTRKAKRALSRVMERPESDWEKGEAGKSYGKMLAGVEQARGKVKANAASESGEEGEEVMVKTYSEGLVLGSKAFVEEVYEANRGYFGGKRKVGAVPAPGCAEGLYVVKRRGCLQRADE
;
A
#
# COMPACT_ATOMS: atom_id res chain seq x y z
N GLY A 1 -22.23 2.82 16.99
CA GLY A 1 -21.79 3.85 16.02
C GLY A 1 -21.30 3.24 14.71
N HIS A 2 -20.07 2.75 14.69
CA HIS A 2 -19.37 2.38 13.43
C HIS A 2 -20.02 1.27 12.60
N LEU A 3 -20.79 0.33 13.17
CA LEU A 3 -21.45 -0.70 12.36
C LEU A 3 -22.51 -0.14 11.39
N ARG A 4 -23.11 1.02 11.68
CA ARG A 4 -24.13 1.65 10.82
C ARG A 4 -23.56 2.19 9.51
N SER A 5 -22.25 2.46 9.42
CA SER A 5 -21.61 2.81 8.15
C SER A 5 -21.31 1.59 7.28
N LEU A 6 -21.31 0.38 7.87
CA LEU A 6 -20.94 -0.85 7.19
C LEU A 6 -22.12 -1.78 6.92
N TYR A 7 -23.17 -1.76 7.74
CA TYR A 7 -24.30 -2.68 7.63
C TYR A 7 -25.59 -1.92 7.39
N SER A 8 -26.57 -2.60 6.79
CA SER A 8 -27.89 -2.01 6.57
C SER A 8 -28.55 -1.64 7.90
N LYS A 9 -29.41 -0.61 7.86
CA LYS A 9 -30.17 -0.17 9.03
C LYS A 9 -30.88 -1.34 9.73
N GLY A 10 -31.61 -2.14 8.96
CA GLY A 10 -32.35 -3.30 9.48
C GLY A 10 -31.44 -4.37 10.12
N TYR A 11 -30.26 -4.63 9.56
CA TYR A 11 -29.30 -5.56 10.16
C TYR A 11 -28.82 -5.05 11.52
N VAL A 12 -28.48 -3.76 11.61
CA VAL A 12 -28.01 -3.17 12.88
C VAL A 12 -29.13 -3.17 13.93
N GLU A 13 -30.36 -2.87 13.54
CA GLU A 13 -31.51 -2.90 14.44
C GLU A 13 -31.80 -4.31 14.97
N GLN A 14 -31.73 -5.32 14.11
CA GLN A 14 -31.85 -6.73 14.51
C GLN A 14 -30.72 -7.14 15.47
N LEU A 15 -29.48 -6.74 15.18
CA LEU A 15 -28.34 -7.01 16.05
C LEU A 15 -28.51 -6.35 17.42
N GLU A 16 -28.94 -5.09 17.47
CA GLU A 16 -29.20 -4.36 18.72
C GLU A 16 -30.35 -5.00 19.52
N ALA A 17 -31.41 -5.46 18.84
CA ALA A 17 -32.50 -6.20 19.49
C ALA A 17 -32.02 -7.52 20.09
N GLN A 18 -31.25 -8.31 19.32
CA GLN A 18 -30.68 -9.57 19.79
C GLN A 18 -29.76 -9.38 21.00
N MET A 19 -28.89 -8.36 20.96
CA MET A 19 -28.00 -8.05 22.08
C MET A 19 -28.76 -7.59 23.33
N ARG A 20 -29.87 -6.84 23.18
CA ARG A 20 -30.73 -6.48 24.32
C ARG A 20 -31.37 -7.71 24.95
N GLU A 21 -31.83 -8.64 24.13
CA GLU A 21 -32.45 -9.87 24.63
C GLU A 21 -31.46 -10.75 25.40
N TRP A 22 -30.25 -10.96 24.87
CA TRP A 22 -29.22 -11.70 25.60
C TRP A 22 -28.86 -11.06 26.94
N ARG A 23 -28.79 -9.72 27.01
CA ARG A 23 -28.58 -9.03 28.29
C ARG A 23 -29.72 -9.24 29.27
N ARG A 24 -30.97 -9.22 28.80
CA ARG A 24 -32.16 -9.50 29.62
C ARG A 24 -32.14 -10.91 30.21
N GLN A 25 -31.56 -11.86 29.47
CA GLN A 25 -31.38 -13.25 29.90
C GLN A 25 -30.10 -13.49 30.73
N GLY A 26 -29.31 -12.45 31.05
CA GLY A 26 -28.04 -12.59 31.76
C GLY A 26 -26.91 -13.24 30.95
N GLN A 27 -27.07 -13.39 29.63
CA GLN A 27 -26.11 -14.04 28.73
C GLN A 27 -25.02 -13.06 28.24
N GLU A 28 -24.30 -12.41 29.16
CA GLU A 28 -23.29 -11.40 28.81
C GLU A 28 -22.15 -12.01 27.96
N THR A 29 -21.77 -13.26 28.21
CA THR A 29 -20.76 -13.96 27.40
C THR A 29 -21.15 -14.02 25.91
N ALA A 30 -22.42 -14.26 25.59
CA ALA A 30 -22.89 -14.31 24.20
C ALA A 30 -22.78 -12.93 23.52
N VAL A 31 -23.10 -11.86 24.26
CA VAL A 31 -22.94 -10.47 23.82
C VAL A 31 -21.47 -10.16 23.52
N GLN A 32 -20.56 -10.53 24.43
CA GLN A 32 -19.13 -10.29 24.27
C GLN A 32 -18.54 -11.07 23.11
N VAL A 33 -18.89 -12.37 22.96
CA VAL A 33 -18.48 -13.18 21.80
C VAL A 33 -18.96 -12.55 20.49
N ARG A 34 -20.20 -12.04 20.46
CA ARG A 34 -20.75 -11.38 19.28
C ARG A 34 -20.02 -10.08 18.95
N LEU A 35 -19.74 -9.23 19.94
CA LEU A 35 -18.95 -8.01 19.74
C LEU A 35 -17.53 -8.32 19.27
N LYS A 36 -16.90 -9.31 19.90
CA LYS A 36 -15.56 -9.78 19.58
C LYS A 36 -15.47 -10.24 18.13
N SER A 37 -16.50 -10.90 17.60
CA SER A 37 -16.53 -11.31 16.18
C SER A 37 -16.40 -10.14 15.18
N TYR A 38 -16.80 -8.92 15.58
CA TYR A 38 -16.60 -7.72 14.77
C TYR A 38 -15.24 -7.09 15.00
N THR A 39 -14.78 -6.99 16.24
CA THR A 39 -13.48 -6.39 16.57
C THR A 39 -12.31 -7.24 16.11
N ASP A 40 -12.45 -8.58 16.10
CA ASP A 40 -11.44 -9.51 15.58
C ASP A 40 -11.21 -9.38 14.07
N ARG A 41 -12.08 -8.64 13.36
CA ARG A 41 -11.87 -8.30 11.95
C ARG A 41 -11.11 -7.00 11.79
N MET A 42 -11.01 -6.19 12.84
CA MET A 42 -10.26 -4.94 12.82
C MET A 42 -8.76 -5.25 12.78
N ALA A 43 -8.01 -4.41 12.07
CA ALA A 43 -6.58 -4.60 11.80
C ALA A 43 -6.19 -5.84 10.98
N ASP A 44 -7.14 -6.61 10.44
CA ASP A 44 -6.88 -7.65 9.44
C ASP A 44 -7.07 -7.09 8.03
N LEU A 45 -5.95 -6.83 7.35
CA LEU A 45 -5.95 -6.27 5.99
C LEU A 45 -6.63 -7.21 4.97
N SER A 46 -6.53 -8.53 5.16
CA SER A 46 -7.15 -9.50 4.26
C SER A 46 -8.67 -9.44 4.32
N ARG A 47 -9.21 -9.34 5.54
CA ARG A 47 -10.66 -9.18 5.76
C ARG A 47 -11.14 -7.83 5.22
N TYR A 48 -10.40 -6.75 5.50
CA TYR A 48 -10.71 -5.42 4.98
C TYR A 48 -10.80 -5.40 3.45
N VAL A 49 -9.75 -5.85 2.75
CA VAL A 49 -9.70 -5.80 1.29
C VAL A 49 -10.73 -6.74 0.65
N LYS A 50 -10.98 -7.91 1.26
CA LYS A 50 -12.06 -8.81 0.83
C LYS A 50 -13.41 -8.07 0.82
N GLU A 51 -13.75 -7.40 1.92
CA GLU A 51 -15.02 -6.67 2.03
C GLU A 51 -15.12 -5.51 1.03
N VAL A 52 -14.04 -4.76 0.83
CA VAL A 52 -13.98 -3.68 -0.18
C VAL A 52 -14.26 -4.25 -1.57
N LYS A 53 -13.53 -5.31 -1.96
CA LYS A 53 -13.67 -5.94 -3.28
C LYS A 53 -15.07 -6.50 -3.50
N GLU A 54 -15.63 -7.22 -2.53
CA GLU A 54 -16.96 -7.82 -2.63
C GLU A 54 -18.07 -6.77 -2.75
N ARG A 55 -18.05 -5.76 -1.87
CA ARG A 55 -19.07 -4.69 -1.88
C ARG A 55 -19.03 -3.88 -3.16
N PHE A 56 -17.84 -3.50 -3.61
CA PHE A 56 -17.68 -2.75 -4.85
C PHE A 56 -18.13 -3.59 -6.06
N SER A 57 -17.75 -4.88 -6.13
CA SER A 57 -18.19 -5.77 -7.22
C SER A 57 -19.70 -5.88 -7.29
N ARG A 58 -20.37 -6.09 -6.13
CA ARG A 58 -21.84 -6.18 -6.07
C ARG A 58 -22.51 -4.90 -6.52
N TRP A 59 -22.03 -3.75 -6.07
CA TRP A 59 -22.56 -2.45 -6.47
C TRP A 59 -22.33 -2.18 -7.97
N TYR A 60 -21.09 -2.35 -8.44
CA TYR A 60 -20.71 -2.05 -9.83
C TYR A 60 -21.42 -2.97 -10.82
N ASN A 61 -21.45 -4.29 -10.53
CA ASN A 61 -22.16 -5.26 -11.37
C ASN A 61 -23.67 -4.97 -11.43
N LYS A 62 -24.28 -4.61 -10.30
CA LYS A 62 -25.70 -4.21 -10.28
C LYS A 62 -25.95 -2.93 -11.07
N ARG A 63 -25.07 -1.92 -10.95
CA ARG A 63 -25.20 -0.63 -11.63
C ARG A 63 -25.02 -0.72 -13.14
N HIS A 64 -24.14 -1.60 -13.60
CA HIS A 64 -23.75 -1.73 -15.01
C HIS A 64 -24.28 -3.01 -15.67
N GLU A 65 -25.23 -3.71 -15.03
CA GLU A 65 -25.83 -4.97 -15.53
C GLU A 65 -24.79 -6.05 -15.90
N ARG A 66 -23.61 -6.00 -15.26
CA ARG A 66 -22.53 -6.96 -15.48
C ARG A 66 -22.71 -8.19 -14.59
N LYS A 67 -22.15 -9.32 -15.03
CA LYS A 67 -22.05 -10.56 -14.26
C LYS A 67 -20.59 -11.02 -14.20
N GLY A 68 -20.25 -11.78 -13.17
CA GLY A 68 -18.91 -12.36 -13.00
C GLY A 68 -17.95 -11.50 -12.17
N THR A 69 -16.69 -11.93 -12.16
CA THR A 69 -15.61 -11.36 -11.35
C THR A 69 -15.16 -10.00 -11.89
N LEU A 70 -15.06 -9.00 -11.02
CA LEU A 70 -14.59 -7.66 -11.38
C LEU A 70 -13.08 -7.47 -11.19
N TRP A 71 -12.49 -8.20 -10.24
CA TRP A 71 -11.08 -8.07 -9.86
C TRP A 71 -10.27 -9.23 -10.44
N MET A 72 -9.11 -8.94 -11.03
CA MET A 72 -8.28 -9.99 -11.62
C MET A 72 -7.68 -10.94 -10.58
N ASP A 73 -7.11 -10.38 -9.50
CA ASP A 73 -6.20 -11.14 -8.64
C ASP A 73 -6.37 -10.81 -7.14
N ARG A 74 -5.73 -11.60 -6.27
CA ARG A 74 -5.64 -11.29 -4.82
C ARG A 74 -4.85 -10.01 -4.59
N PHE A 75 -5.12 -9.31 -3.48
CA PHE A 75 -4.33 -8.13 -3.13
C PHE A 75 -2.90 -8.53 -2.77
N LYS A 76 -1.96 -7.62 -3.04
CA LYS A 76 -0.57 -7.77 -2.64
C LYS A 76 -0.32 -6.91 -1.40
N SER A 77 0.57 -7.37 -0.53
CA SER A 77 0.93 -6.68 0.72
C SER A 77 2.43 -6.78 0.87
N VAL A 78 3.10 -5.63 0.82
CA VAL A 78 4.54 -5.51 0.98
C VAL A 78 4.79 -4.75 2.27
N LEU A 79 5.56 -5.34 3.18
CA LEU A 79 6.04 -4.64 4.36
C LEU A 79 7.12 -3.65 3.92
N ILE A 80 7.00 -2.40 4.34
CA ILE A 80 8.00 -1.37 4.01
C ILE A 80 8.69 -0.92 5.30
N GLU A 81 9.99 -0.66 5.23
CA GLU A 81 10.70 -0.04 6.34
C GLU A 81 10.05 1.30 6.66
N GLY A 82 9.65 1.45 7.92
CA GLY A 82 9.15 2.71 8.43
C GLY A 82 10.27 3.73 8.51
N ARG A 83 9.95 4.93 8.99
CA ARG A 83 11.02 5.87 9.34
C ARG A 83 11.73 5.38 10.62
N SER A 84 12.93 4.81 10.48
CA SER A 84 13.92 4.71 11.58
C SER A 84 14.16 6.06 12.25
N GLY A 85 14.40 6.07 13.56
CA GLY A 85 14.48 7.28 14.38
C GLY A 85 15.50 8.31 13.86
N ARG A 86 15.37 9.56 14.30
CA ARG A 86 16.23 10.72 13.95
C ARG A 86 17.73 10.56 14.31
N ASN A 87 18.17 9.38 14.72
CA ASN A 87 19.49 9.12 15.31
C ASN A 87 20.43 8.27 14.42
N GLU A 88 20.02 7.92 13.20
CA GLU A 88 20.88 7.29 12.20
C GLU A 88 21.43 8.36 11.26
N ARG A 89 22.70 8.22 10.85
CA ARG A 89 23.41 9.22 10.02
C ARG A 89 22.63 9.49 8.73
N GLU A 90 22.31 10.76 8.50
CA GLU A 90 21.42 11.28 7.45
C GLU A 90 21.88 10.96 6.01
N VAL A 91 23.17 10.68 5.82
CA VAL A 91 23.81 10.63 4.49
C VAL A 91 23.60 9.29 3.75
N ASP A 92 23.27 8.21 4.45
CA ASP A 92 23.07 6.87 3.84
C ASP A 92 21.60 6.41 3.82
N ARG A 93 20.67 7.30 4.14
CA ARG A 93 19.28 6.92 4.41
C ARG A 93 18.43 6.97 3.14
N ILE A 94 18.00 5.81 2.67
CA ILE A 94 16.95 5.74 1.65
C ILE A 94 15.60 5.82 2.33
N ASP A 95 14.80 6.80 1.91
CA ASP A 95 13.45 6.96 2.42
C ASP A 95 12.48 6.12 1.59
N VAL A 96 12.29 4.87 2.04
CA VAL A 96 11.35 3.92 1.42
C VAL A 96 9.95 4.51 1.29
N VAL A 97 9.54 5.37 2.22
CA VAL A 97 8.23 6.01 2.18
C VAL A 97 8.14 7.00 1.02
N LYS A 98 9.19 7.80 0.78
CA LYS A 98 9.28 8.69 -0.40
C LYS A 98 9.27 7.89 -1.71
N GLU A 99 10.03 6.79 -1.76
CA GLU A 99 10.10 5.91 -2.94
C GLU A 99 8.75 5.26 -3.27
N VAL A 100 8.04 4.75 -2.26
CA VAL A 100 6.70 4.17 -2.44
C VAL A 100 5.67 5.23 -2.82
N ALA A 101 5.73 6.42 -2.19
CA ALA A 101 4.85 7.53 -2.54
C ALA A 101 5.06 7.97 -4.00
N ALA A 102 6.32 8.13 -4.42
CA ALA A 102 6.66 8.44 -5.80
C ALA A 102 6.19 7.35 -6.76
N TYR A 103 6.36 6.08 -6.41
CA TYR A 103 5.85 4.97 -7.22
C TYR A 103 4.34 5.08 -7.43
N ILE A 104 3.56 5.34 -6.38
CA ILE A 104 2.09 5.48 -6.47
C ILE A 104 1.70 6.64 -7.38
N ASP A 105 2.30 7.82 -7.17
CA ASP A 105 1.92 9.04 -7.88
C ASP A 105 2.42 9.09 -9.32
N LEU A 106 3.46 8.30 -9.66
CA LEU A 106 3.99 8.16 -11.02
C LEU A 106 3.36 7.02 -11.82
N ASN A 107 2.61 6.10 -11.19
CA ASN A 107 1.90 5.05 -11.91
C ASN A 107 0.96 5.54 -13.03
N PRO A 108 0.18 6.63 -12.89
CA PRO A 108 -0.65 7.11 -14.00
C PRO A 108 0.18 7.65 -15.18
N VAL A 109 1.35 8.22 -14.92
CA VAL A 109 2.30 8.60 -15.99
C VAL A 109 2.81 7.35 -16.68
N ARG A 110 3.23 6.36 -15.89
CA ARG A 110 3.74 5.07 -16.37
C ARG A 110 2.69 4.23 -17.09
N ALA A 111 1.41 4.46 -16.83
CA ALA A 111 0.33 3.79 -17.55
C ALA A 111 -0.05 4.53 -18.85
N GLY A 112 0.66 5.61 -19.20
CA GLY A 112 0.36 6.46 -20.34
C GLY A 112 -0.95 7.25 -20.20
N LEU A 113 -1.52 7.36 -19.00
CA LEU A 113 -2.80 8.04 -18.77
C LEU A 113 -2.65 9.57 -18.80
N VAL A 114 -1.50 10.07 -18.30
CA VAL A 114 -1.17 11.50 -18.23
C VAL A 114 0.32 11.70 -18.49
N ARG A 115 0.72 12.91 -18.89
CA ARG A 115 2.14 13.26 -19.06
C ARG A 115 2.79 13.73 -17.75
N ASP A 116 2.01 14.34 -16.87
CA ASP A 116 2.43 14.77 -15.54
C ASP A 116 1.47 14.19 -14.51
N SER A 117 2.03 13.58 -13.46
CA SER A 117 1.30 13.05 -12.31
C SER A 117 0.31 14.04 -11.68
N ARG A 118 0.58 15.35 -11.77
CA ARG A 118 -0.32 16.40 -11.27
C ARG A 118 -1.68 16.43 -11.97
N ASP A 119 -1.71 15.97 -13.21
CA ASP A 119 -2.91 16.01 -14.06
C ASP A 119 -3.82 14.81 -13.80
N TYR A 120 -3.41 13.87 -12.93
CA TYR A 120 -4.21 12.71 -12.57
C TYR A 120 -4.89 12.90 -11.20
N PRO A 121 -6.20 13.24 -11.16
CA PRO A 121 -6.87 13.63 -9.91
C PRO A 121 -7.05 12.48 -8.91
N TRP A 122 -6.79 11.23 -9.31
CA TRP A 122 -6.96 10.04 -8.47
C TRP A 122 -5.63 9.48 -7.92
N CYS A 123 -4.56 10.28 -7.90
CA CYS A 123 -3.34 10.00 -7.13
C CYS A 123 -3.13 11.07 -6.04
N GLY A 124 -2.22 10.83 -5.10
CA GLY A 124 -2.01 11.71 -3.94
C GLY A 124 -1.50 13.09 -4.35
N TYR A 125 -0.55 13.15 -5.29
CA TYR A 125 -0.02 14.41 -5.81
C TYR A 125 -1.05 15.21 -6.61
N GLY A 126 -1.74 14.57 -7.56
CA GLY A 126 -2.79 15.24 -8.33
C GLY A 126 -3.93 15.73 -7.44
N GLU A 127 -4.36 14.93 -6.45
CA GLU A 127 -5.31 15.38 -5.43
C GLU A 127 -4.76 16.64 -4.74
N ALA A 128 -3.57 16.59 -4.15
CA ALA A 128 -3.01 17.70 -3.37
C ALA A 128 -2.73 18.99 -4.17
N MET A 129 -2.51 18.89 -5.49
CA MET A 129 -2.26 20.01 -6.39
C MET A 129 -3.54 20.65 -6.95
N GLY A 130 -4.64 19.90 -7.05
CA GLY A 130 -5.96 20.42 -7.44
C GLY A 130 -6.70 21.10 -6.29
N GLU A 131 -8.03 20.96 -6.25
CA GLU A 131 -8.87 21.37 -5.10
C GLU A 131 -8.78 20.42 -3.90
N GLY A 132 -7.64 19.72 -3.78
CA GLY A 132 -7.44 18.56 -2.93
C GLY A 132 -7.80 18.73 -1.47
N THR A 133 -8.03 17.58 -0.84
CA THR A 133 -8.30 17.55 0.59
C THR A 133 -7.07 17.98 1.39
N ARG A 134 -7.30 18.66 2.51
CA ARG A 134 -6.29 18.93 3.54
C ARG A 134 -5.53 17.65 3.95
N LYS A 135 -6.15 16.48 3.82
CA LYS A 135 -5.55 15.18 4.12
C LYS A 135 -4.43 14.82 3.13
N ALA A 136 -4.62 15.02 1.82
CA ALA A 136 -3.60 14.76 0.81
C ALA A 136 -2.39 15.69 0.99
N LYS A 137 -2.64 17.00 1.14
CA LYS A 137 -1.61 18.00 1.44
C LYS A 137 -0.79 17.62 2.67
N ARG A 138 -1.46 17.31 3.79
CA ARG A 138 -0.82 16.88 5.04
C ARG A 138 -0.02 15.59 4.88
N ALA A 139 -0.52 14.62 4.13
CA ALA A 139 0.18 13.36 3.90
C ALA A 139 1.49 13.58 3.14
N LEU A 140 1.46 14.35 2.04
CA LEU A 140 2.65 14.64 1.25
C LEU A 140 3.64 15.55 1.99
N SER A 141 3.16 16.53 2.78
CA SER A 141 4.04 17.29 3.69
C SER A 141 4.76 16.38 4.68
N ARG A 142 4.08 15.37 5.25
CA ARG A 142 4.74 14.38 6.14
C ARG A 142 5.78 13.56 5.41
N VAL A 143 5.49 13.10 4.19
CA VAL A 143 6.45 12.39 3.33
C VAL A 143 7.68 13.27 3.09
N MET A 144 7.48 14.55 2.80
CA MET A 144 8.57 15.51 2.58
C MET A 144 9.21 16.06 3.87
N GLU A 145 8.80 15.60 5.04
CA GLU A 145 9.31 16.04 6.35
C GLU A 145 9.13 17.54 6.61
N ARG A 146 8.04 18.10 6.06
CA ARG A 146 7.73 19.52 6.13
C ARG A 146 6.46 19.80 6.92
N PRO A 147 6.36 20.97 7.56
CA PRO A 147 5.09 21.47 8.05
C PRO A 147 3.99 21.47 6.98
N GLU A 148 2.75 21.24 7.40
CA GLU A 148 1.59 21.35 6.50
C GLU A 148 1.44 22.78 5.95
N SER A 149 1.83 23.80 6.74
CA SER A 149 1.84 25.21 6.32
C SER A 149 2.74 25.49 5.12
N ASP A 150 3.74 24.66 4.87
CA ASP A 150 4.62 24.83 3.69
C ASP A 150 3.91 24.46 2.39
N TRP A 151 2.81 23.70 2.45
CA TRP A 151 2.00 23.43 1.27
C TRP A 151 1.25 24.68 0.81
N GLU A 152 0.69 25.46 1.73
CA GLU A 152 -0.01 26.71 1.42
C GLU A 152 0.94 27.79 0.89
N LYS A 153 2.22 27.73 1.28
CA LYS A 153 3.29 28.55 0.68
C LYS A 153 3.76 28.04 -0.68
N GLY A 154 3.25 26.90 -1.13
CA GLY A 154 3.65 26.21 -2.37
C GLY A 154 5.01 25.51 -2.31
N GLU A 155 5.71 25.55 -1.18
CA GLU A 155 7.06 25.00 -1.02
C GLU A 155 7.05 23.48 -0.94
N ALA A 156 6.11 22.89 -0.20
CA ALA A 156 6.00 21.43 -0.07
C ALA A 156 5.58 20.78 -1.40
N GLY A 157 4.61 21.38 -2.10
CA GLY A 157 4.17 20.89 -3.42
C GLY A 157 5.24 20.99 -4.50
N LYS A 158 6.03 22.09 -4.52
CA LYS A 158 7.20 22.22 -5.40
C LYS A 158 8.28 21.21 -5.06
N SER A 159 8.54 20.98 -3.76
CA SER A 159 9.55 20.01 -3.31
C SER A 159 9.17 18.58 -3.71
N TYR A 160 7.90 18.20 -3.50
CA TYR A 160 7.39 16.89 -3.90
C TYR A 160 7.44 16.72 -5.43
N GLY A 161 7.03 17.72 -6.21
CA GLY A 161 7.13 17.69 -7.67
C GLY A 161 8.57 17.55 -8.18
N LYS A 162 9.54 18.23 -7.53
CA LYS A 162 10.97 18.05 -7.83
C LYS A 162 11.45 16.63 -7.53
N MET A 163 11.02 16.05 -6.41
CA MET A 163 11.32 14.67 -6.05
C MET A 163 10.80 13.70 -7.12
N LEU A 164 9.54 13.85 -7.55
CA LEU A 164 8.96 13.02 -8.62
C LEU A 164 9.76 13.13 -9.93
N ALA A 165 10.10 14.36 -10.34
CA ALA A 165 10.90 14.58 -11.54
C ALA A 165 12.29 13.93 -11.43
N GLY A 166 12.93 14.00 -10.26
CA GLY A 166 14.21 13.33 -10.00
C GLY A 166 14.12 11.81 -10.12
N VAL A 167 13.05 11.21 -9.58
CA VAL A 167 12.80 9.76 -9.67
C VAL A 167 12.62 9.31 -11.12
N GLU A 168 11.81 10.03 -11.91
CA GLU A 168 11.60 9.70 -13.33
C GLU A 168 12.87 9.91 -14.17
N GLN A 169 13.65 10.97 -13.92
CA GLN A 169 14.93 11.19 -14.60
C GLN A 169 15.95 10.09 -14.30
N ALA A 170 16.10 9.71 -13.03
CA ALA A 170 17.00 8.63 -12.62
C ALA A 170 16.62 7.31 -13.32
N ARG A 171 15.32 7.03 -13.44
CA ARG A 171 14.81 5.82 -14.11
C ARG A 171 14.94 5.88 -15.63
N GLY A 172 14.73 7.03 -16.25
CA GLY A 172 14.95 7.24 -17.68
C GLY A 172 16.39 6.91 -18.09
N LYS A 173 17.38 7.28 -17.26
CA LYS A 173 18.79 6.91 -17.46
C LYS A 173 19.01 5.40 -17.37
N VAL A 174 18.38 4.72 -16.40
CA VAL A 174 18.46 3.25 -16.26
C VAL A 174 17.84 2.55 -17.48
N LYS A 175 16.68 3.03 -17.97
CA LYS A 175 16.05 2.50 -19.19
C LYS A 175 16.91 2.71 -20.43
N ALA A 176 17.49 3.90 -20.61
CA ALA A 176 18.35 4.19 -21.76
C ALA A 176 19.57 3.24 -21.80
N ASN A 177 20.18 2.97 -20.65
CA ASN A 177 21.28 2.01 -20.52
C ASN A 177 20.85 0.55 -20.78
N ALA A 178 19.62 0.16 -20.42
CA ALA A 178 19.11 -1.19 -20.65
C ALA A 178 18.60 -1.41 -22.10
N ALA A 179 18.05 -0.38 -22.72
CA ALA A 179 17.57 -0.42 -24.11
C ALA A 179 18.72 -0.55 -25.10
N SER A 180 19.89 0.04 -24.81
CA SER A 180 21.11 -0.18 -25.60
C SER A 180 21.60 -1.63 -25.59
N GLU A 181 21.11 -2.47 -24.66
CA GLU A 181 21.53 -3.88 -24.51
C GLU A 181 20.49 -4.90 -24.99
N SER A 182 19.21 -4.54 -25.19
CA SER A 182 18.13 -5.53 -25.38
C SER A 182 17.09 -5.25 -26.47
N GLY A 183 17.11 -4.09 -27.14
CA GLY A 183 16.38 -3.88 -28.41
C GLY A 183 14.84 -4.01 -28.39
N GLU A 184 14.21 -4.17 -27.22
CA GLU A 184 12.75 -4.21 -27.08
C GLU A 184 12.25 -2.92 -26.41
N GLU A 185 11.40 -2.16 -27.11
CA GLU A 185 10.64 -1.05 -26.55
C GLU A 185 9.58 -1.60 -25.59
N GLY A 186 9.96 -1.78 -24.33
CA GLY A 186 9.10 -2.32 -23.29
C GLY A 186 7.95 -1.38 -22.94
N GLU A 187 6.73 -1.88 -23.12
CA GLU A 187 5.51 -1.43 -22.43
C GLU A 187 5.85 -1.11 -20.97
N GLU A 188 5.42 0.03 -20.43
CA GLU A 188 5.91 0.54 -19.15
C GLU A 188 5.56 -0.40 -17.98
N VAL A 189 6.49 -1.31 -17.67
CA VAL A 189 6.25 -2.41 -16.76
C VAL A 189 6.16 -1.92 -15.32
N MET A 190 5.06 -2.29 -14.66
CA MET A 190 4.91 -2.24 -13.21
C MET A 190 6.18 -2.77 -12.54
N VAL A 191 6.73 -2.00 -11.63
CA VAL A 191 7.94 -2.38 -10.91
C VAL A 191 7.60 -3.51 -9.95
N LYS A 192 7.90 -4.74 -10.35
CA LYS A 192 7.53 -5.97 -9.64
C LYS A 192 7.93 -5.96 -8.16
N THR A 193 8.98 -5.23 -7.78
CA THR A 193 9.39 -5.09 -6.38
C THR A 193 8.27 -4.56 -5.47
N TYR A 194 7.48 -3.58 -5.92
CA TYR A 194 6.39 -3.00 -5.10
C TYR A 194 5.12 -3.86 -5.07
N SER A 195 5.02 -4.94 -5.87
CA SER A 195 3.83 -5.79 -5.97
C SER A 195 4.08 -7.28 -5.67
N GLU A 196 5.28 -7.78 -5.93
CA GLU A 196 5.69 -9.18 -5.71
C GLU A 196 6.69 -9.34 -4.56
N GLY A 197 7.22 -8.23 -4.04
CA GLY A 197 8.04 -8.21 -2.82
C GLY A 197 7.23 -8.63 -1.58
N LEU A 198 7.92 -9.18 -0.58
CA LEU A 198 7.36 -9.39 0.76
C LEU A 198 7.73 -8.24 1.69
N VAL A 199 8.99 -7.79 1.62
CA VAL A 199 9.58 -6.75 2.46
C VAL A 199 10.44 -5.86 1.58
N LEU A 200 10.39 -4.55 1.75
CA LEU A 200 11.19 -3.55 1.05
C LEU A 200 11.83 -2.58 2.05
N GLY A 201 13.14 -2.38 1.95
CA GLY A 201 13.85 -1.42 2.79
C GLY A 201 15.36 -1.50 2.69
N SER A 202 16.04 -0.98 3.70
CA SER A 202 17.47 -1.15 3.91
C SER A 202 17.83 -2.63 4.00
N LYS A 203 19.08 -2.97 3.66
CA LYS A 203 19.57 -4.34 3.78
C LYS A 203 19.37 -4.89 5.20
N ALA A 204 19.70 -4.08 6.21
CA ALA A 204 19.61 -4.46 7.62
C ALA A 204 18.16 -4.79 8.01
N PHE A 205 17.20 -3.91 7.70
CA PHE A 205 15.79 -4.13 7.98
C PHE A 205 15.25 -5.38 7.28
N VAL A 206 15.61 -5.56 6.01
CA VAL A 206 15.14 -6.70 5.21
C VAL A 206 15.68 -8.02 5.75
N GLU A 207 16.94 -8.06 6.19
CA GLU A 207 17.52 -9.24 6.85
C GLU A 207 16.91 -9.49 8.23
N GLU A 208 16.67 -8.44 9.02
CA GLU A 208 16.01 -8.57 10.33
C GLU A 208 14.64 -9.24 10.20
N VAL A 209 13.81 -8.74 9.27
CA VAL A 209 12.49 -9.33 9.03
C VAL A 209 12.60 -10.75 8.48
N TYR A 210 13.59 -11.01 7.61
CA TYR A 210 13.83 -12.34 7.05
C TYR A 210 14.18 -13.36 8.15
N GLU A 211 15.14 -13.03 9.02
CA GLU A 211 15.60 -13.91 10.10
C GLU A 211 14.51 -14.15 11.15
N ALA A 212 13.78 -13.09 11.54
CA ALA A 212 12.62 -13.22 12.43
C ALA A 212 11.52 -14.14 11.87
N ASN A 213 11.48 -14.32 10.55
CA ASN A 213 10.51 -15.15 9.84
C ASN A 213 11.16 -16.34 9.11
N ARG A 214 12.36 -16.77 9.53
CA ARG A 214 13.18 -17.77 8.82
C ARG A 214 12.42 -19.06 8.51
N GLY A 215 11.51 -19.49 9.40
CA GLY A 215 10.69 -20.70 9.23
C GLY A 215 9.78 -20.68 8.00
N TYR A 216 9.43 -19.50 7.47
CA TYR A 216 8.60 -19.36 6.27
C TYR A 216 9.39 -19.46 4.95
N PHE A 217 10.71 -19.62 5.01
CA PHE A 217 11.58 -19.66 3.84
C PHE A 217 12.30 -21.01 3.69
N GLY A 218 12.50 -21.45 2.45
CA GLY A 218 13.18 -22.72 2.18
C GLY A 218 14.61 -22.78 2.76
N GLY A 219 15.01 -23.95 3.28
CA GLY A 219 16.31 -24.17 3.94
C GLY A 219 17.54 -23.78 3.10
N LYS A 220 17.43 -23.80 1.76
CA LYS A 220 18.53 -23.40 0.86
C LYS A 220 18.79 -21.90 0.82
N ARG A 221 17.84 -21.06 1.26
CA ARG A 221 18.03 -19.60 1.27
C ARG A 221 18.86 -19.23 2.49
N LYS A 222 20.04 -18.66 2.25
CA LYS A 222 20.98 -18.23 3.30
C LYS A 222 20.90 -16.73 3.61
N VAL A 223 20.36 -15.95 2.66
CA VAL A 223 20.32 -14.49 2.71
C VAL A 223 18.92 -14.05 2.29
N GLY A 224 18.31 -13.17 3.07
CA GLY A 224 16.99 -12.62 2.81
C GLY A 224 17.04 -11.51 1.78
N ALA A 225 17.88 -10.51 2.01
CA ALA A 225 17.95 -9.27 1.28
C ALA A 225 18.63 -9.45 -0.07
N VAL A 226 17.90 -9.18 -1.15
CA VAL A 226 18.45 -9.03 -2.49
C VAL A 226 18.24 -7.59 -2.96
N PRO A 227 19.14 -7.00 -3.78
CA PRO A 227 18.91 -5.67 -4.34
C PRO A 227 17.54 -5.59 -5.02
N ALA A 228 16.82 -4.50 -4.80
CA ALA A 228 15.47 -4.27 -5.30
C ALA A 228 15.50 -3.74 -6.74
N PRO A 229 15.24 -4.58 -7.77
CA PRO A 229 15.39 -4.14 -9.15
C PRO A 229 14.33 -3.09 -9.49
N GLY A 230 14.75 -2.05 -10.21
CA GLY A 230 13.88 -0.93 -10.59
C GLY A 230 13.55 0.04 -9.45
N CYS A 231 14.13 -0.11 -8.27
CA CYS A 231 14.03 0.85 -7.17
C CYS A 231 15.31 1.70 -7.08
N ALA A 232 15.30 2.74 -6.24
CA ALA A 232 16.49 3.51 -5.93
C ALA A 232 17.65 2.62 -5.40
N GLU A 233 18.89 3.05 -5.67
CA GLU A 233 20.09 2.35 -5.21
C GLU A 233 20.06 2.18 -3.68
N GLY A 234 20.55 1.03 -3.21
CA GLY A 234 20.61 0.64 -1.79
C GLY A 234 19.28 0.16 -1.19
N LEU A 235 18.21 0.08 -1.97
CA LEU A 235 17.00 -0.65 -1.58
C LEU A 235 17.17 -2.15 -1.79
N TYR A 236 16.68 -2.91 -0.82
CA TYR A 236 16.65 -4.36 -0.81
C TYR A 236 15.23 -4.86 -0.66
N VAL A 237 15.00 -6.07 -1.17
CA VAL A 237 13.72 -6.75 -1.12
C VAL A 237 13.90 -8.20 -0.69
N VAL A 238 12.94 -8.74 0.04
CA VAL A 238 12.76 -10.20 0.14
C VAL A 238 11.65 -10.59 -0.83
N LYS A 239 11.99 -11.30 -1.91
CA LYS A 239 10.96 -11.83 -2.83
C LYS A 239 10.18 -12.98 -2.20
N ARG A 240 8.87 -13.01 -2.45
CA ARG A 240 8.00 -14.14 -2.14
C ARG A 240 8.36 -15.31 -3.07
N ARG A 241 8.59 -16.52 -2.54
CA ARG A 241 8.49 -17.71 -3.40
C ARG A 241 7.01 -17.95 -3.72
N GLY A 242 6.72 -18.46 -4.92
CA GLY A 242 5.38 -18.93 -5.28
C GLY A 242 4.86 -19.87 -4.18
N CYS A 243 3.65 -19.59 -3.71
CA CYS A 243 2.95 -20.26 -2.61
C CYS A 243 3.77 -20.44 -1.31
N LEU A 244 3.56 -19.53 -0.35
CA LEU A 244 3.65 -19.88 1.07
C LEU A 244 2.56 -20.92 1.36
N GLN A 245 2.85 -22.19 1.14
CA GLN A 245 2.19 -23.24 1.93
C GLN A 245 2.75 -23.07 3.34
N ARG A 246 1.87 -22.95 4.34
CA ARG A 246 2.30 -23.17 5.71
C ARG A 246 2.92 -24.57 5.71
N ALA A 247 4.11 -24.71 6.28
CA ALA A 247 4.49 -26.03 6.76
C ALA A 247 3.43 -26.38 7.81
N ASP A 248 2.67 -27.44 7.54
CA ASP A 248 1.68 -27.96 8.47
C ASP A 248 2.42 -28.39 9.74
N GLU A 249 2.05 -27.77 10.86
CA GLU A 249 2.15 -28.31 12.22
C GLU A 249 0.85 -27.98 12.96
#